data_AF-A0A392R1R7-F1
#
_entry.id   AF-A0A392R1R7-F1
#
_cell.length_a   1.000
_cell.length_b   1.000
_cell.length_c   1.000
_cell.angle_alpha   90.00
_cell.angle_beta   90.00
_cell.angle_gamma   90.00
#
_symmetry.space_group_name_H-M   'P 1'
#
loop_
_entity.id
_entity.type
_entity.pdbx_description
1 polymer ?
#
loop_
_entity_poly.entity_id
_entity_poly.type
_entity_poly.pdbx_seq_one_letter_code
_entity_poly.pdbx_strand_id
1 'polypeptide(L)'
;MQLCCLNLKVRSAGFSNPTPIQAQTWPIALQGRDIVAIAKTGSGKTLGYLMPAFILLRQRRNNSLNGPTVLVLAPTRELATQIQEEVFKFARSSRVSCT
;
A
#
# COMPACT_ATOMS: atom_id res chain seq x y z
N MET A 1 -11.84 11.33 11.36
CA MET A 1 -11.18 10.30 12.20
C MET A 1 -10.22 9.38 11.45
N GLN A 2 -10.50 8.94 10.21
CA GLN A 2 -9.63 8.00 9.45
C GLN A 2 -8.19 8.48 9.20
N LEU A 3 -7.98 9.78 8.92
CA LEU A 3 -6.64 10.36 8.68
C LEU A 3 -5.72 10.33 9.92
N CYS A 4 -6.27 10.46 11.13
CA CYS A 4 -5.45 10.47 12.36
C CYS A 4 -4.88 9.08 12.68
N CYS A 5 -5.65 8.03 12.38
CA CYS A 5 -5.19 6.64 12.54
C CYS A 5 -4.10 6.27 11.51
N LEU A 6 -4.12 6.90 10.32
CA LEU A 6 -3.06 6.76 9.32
C LEU A 6 -1.75 7.40 9.81
N ASN A 7 -1.83 8.60 10.38
CA ASN A 7 -0.67 9.35 10.87
C ASN A 7 0.08 8.61 12.00
N LEU A 8 -0.66 8.00 12.94
CA LEU A 8 -0.07 7.17 14.01
C LEU A 8 0.59 5.89 13.48
N LYS A 9 0.00 5.24 12.47
CA LYS A 9 0.52 3.98 11.91
C LYS A 9 1.74 4.19 11.02
N VAL A 10 1.77 5.26 10.22
CA VAL A 10 2.91 5.62 9.36
C VAL A 10 4.15 5.92 10.21
N ARG A 11 3.99 6.63 11.34
CA ARG A 11 5.07 6.86 12.31
C ARG A 11 5.59 5.57 12.94
N SER A 12 4.71 4.62 13.26
CA SER A 12 5.10 3.33 13.84
C SER A 12 5.84 2.40 12.86
N ALA A 13 5.69 2.60 11.54
CA ALA A 13 6.37 1.85 10.50
C ALA A 13 7.73 2.45 10.10
N GLY A 14 8.25 3.44 10.84
CA GLY A 14 9.54 4.08 10.57
C GLY A 14 9.51 5.18 9.50
N PHE A 15 8.33 5.57 9.01
CA PHE A 15 8.20 6.71 8.09
C PHE A 15 7.95 7.99 8.88
N SER A 16 8.94 8.90 8.86
CA SER A 16 8.87 10.20 9.52
C SER A 16 7.85 11.13 8.86
N ASN A 17 7.75 11.11 7.52
CA ASN A 17 6.75 11.86 6.76
C ASN A 17 6.45 11.20 5.40
N PRO A 18 5.18 11.13 4.96
CA PRO A 18 4.84 10.68 3.62
C PRO A 18 5.34 11.64 2.55
N THR A 19 5.66 11.12 1.36
CA THR A 19 5.94 11.96 0.19
C THR A 19 4.67 12.67 -0.28
N PRO A 20 4.76 13.78 -1.05
CA PRO A 20 3.57 14.52 -1.49
C PRO A 20 2.54 13.63 -2.22
N ILE A 21 2.99 12.70 -3.07
CA ILE A 21 2.08 11.79 -3.78
C ILE A 21 1.39 10.81 -2.83
N GLN A 22 2.11 10.30 -1.82
CA GLN A 22 1.53 9.40 -0.81
C GLN A 22 0.49 10.12 0.03
N ALA A 23 0.80 11.34 0.51
CA ALA A 23 -0.08 12.14 1.33
C ALA A 23 -1.41 12.49 0.62
N GLN A 24 -1.37 12.68 -0.70
CA GLN A 24 -2.55 12.94 -1.52
C GLN A 24 -3.32 11.66 -1.85
N THR A 25 -2.63 10.58 -2.22
CA THR A 25 -3.26 9.32 -2.68
C THR A 25 -3.92 8.55 -1.54
N TRP A 26 -3.28 8.41 -0.38
CA TRP A 26 -3.78 7.57 0.71
C TRP A 26 -5.20 7.92 1.21
N PRO A 27 -5.54 9.18 1.52
CA PRO A 27 -6.87 9.50 2.02
C PRO A 27 -7.96 9.21 0.99
N ILE A 28 -7.69 9.42 -0.30
CA ILE A 28 -8.63 9.17 -1.40
C ILE A 28 -8.82 7.65 -1.57
N ALA A 29 -7.74 6.87 -1.51
CA ALA A 29 -7.78 5.42 -1.72
C ALA A 29 -8.54 4.72 -0.59
N LEU A 30 -8.36 5.19 0.65
CA LEU A 30 -9.06 4.67 1.83
C LEU A 30 -10.56 5.00 1.86
N GLN A 31 -11.03 5.89 0.98
CA GLN A 31 -12.45 6.13 0.75
C GLN A 31 -13.05 5.19 -0.31
N GLY A 32 -12.24 4.29 -0.88
CA GLY A 32 -12.68 3.36 -1.93
C GLY A 32 -12.90 4.05 -3.28
N ARG A 33 -12.25 5.19 -3.52
CA ARG A 33 -12.30 5.92 -4.80
C ARG A 33 -11.12 5.54 -5.69
N ASP A 34 -11.37 5.53 -6.99
CA ASP A 34 -10.34 5.30 -8.00
C ASP A 34 -9.41 6.50 -8.11
N ILE A 35 -8.13 6.23 -8.39
CA ILE A 35 -7.06 7.24 -8.42
C ILE A 35 -6.13 6.99 -9.59
N VAL A 36 -5.81 8.08 -10.29
CA VAL A 36 -4.66 8.14 -11.21
C VAL A 36 -3.58 9.00 -10.56
N ALA A 37 -2.43 8.40 -10.29
CA ALA A 37 -1.30 9.06 -9.62
C ALA A 37 -0.14 9.28 -10.60
N ILE A 38 0.21 10.54 -10.87
CA ILE A 38 1.31 10.93 -11.76
C ILE A 38 2.42 11.57 -10.93
N ALA A 39 3.63 11.04 -11.03
CA ALA A 39 4.83 11.60 -10.38
C ALA A 39 6.09 11.09 -11.07
N LYS A 40 7.26 11.67 -10.80
CA LYS A 40 8.55 11.16 -11.30
C LYS A 40 8.92 9.80 -10.72
N THR A 41 9.83 9.07 -11.36
CA THR A 41 10.43 7.84 -10.79
C THR A 41 11.12 8.17 -9.47
N GLY A 42 11.07 7.25 -8.50
CA GLY A 42 11.61 7.48 -7.15
C GLY A 42 10.73 8.35 -6.23
N SER A 43 9.55 8.80 -6.65
CA SER A 43 8.65 9.63 -5.80
C SER A 43 7.91 8.86 -4.70
N GLY A 44 8.13 7.55 -4.57
CA GLY A 44 7.44 6.70 -3.59
C GLY A 44 6.01 6.28 -4.00
N LYS A 45 5.71 6.23 -5.31
CA LYS A 45 4.39 5.81 -5.84
C LYS A 45 3.99 4.39 -5.41
N THR A 46 4.97 3.48 -5.28
CA THR A 46 4.76 2.10 -4.83
C THR A 46 4.06 2.04 -3.48
N LEU A 47 4.60 2.72 -2.47
CA LEU A 47 3.95 2.87 -1.17
C LEU A 47 2.65 3.68 -1.23
N GLY A 48 2.48 4.52 -2.26
CA GLY A 48 1.24 5.24 -2.54
C GLY A 48 0.02 4.31 -2.69
N TYR A 49 0.17 3.18 -3.38
CA TYR A 49 -0.91 2.20 -3.52
C TYR A 49 -0.82 1.02 -2.54
N LEU A 50 0.38 0.64 -2.08
CA LEU A 50 0.55 -0.49 -1.15
C LEU A 50 0.01 -0.21 0.26
N MET A 51 0.20 1.01 0.80
CA MET A 51 -0.25 1.32 2.16
C MET A 51 -1.78 1.23 2.33
N PRO A 52 -2.60 1.83 1.43
CA PRO A 52 -4.04 1.63 1.46
C PRO A 52 -4.43 0.14 1.33
N ALA A 53 -3.75 -0.61 0.45
CA ALA A 53 -3.99 -2.03 0.26
C ALA A 53 -3.79 -2.84 1.56
N PHE A 54 -2.70 -2.61 2.31
CA PHE A 54 -2.47 -3.30 3.59
C PHE A 54 -3.53 -2.99 4.64
N ILE A 55 -4.00 -1.75 4.70
CA ILE A 55 -5.06 -1.34 5.62
C ILE A 55 -6.37 -2.07 5.27
N LEU A 56 -6.71 -2.14 3.99
CA LEU A 56 -7.89 -2.86 3.50
C LEU A 56 -7.81 -4.37 3.79
N LEU A 57 -6.65 -4.98 3.55
CA LEU A 57 -6.40 -6.41 3.86
C LEU A 57 -6.62 -6.72 5.35
N ARG A 58 -6.16 -5.83 6.23
CA ARG A 58 -6.34 -5.98 7.68
C ARG A 58 -7.80 -5.81 8.11
N GLN A 59 -8.54 -4.89 7.49
CA GLN A 59 -9.95 -4.64 7.80
C GLN A 59 -10.86 -5.79 7.35
N ARG A 60 -10.60 -6.37 6.18
CA ARG A 60 -11.47 -7.40 5.59
C ARG A 60 -11.26 -8.82 6.14
N ARG A 61 -10.43 -9.01 7.19
CA ARG A 61 -10.05 -10.32 7.77
C ARG A 61 -9.83 -11.35 6.66
N ASN A 62 -8.80 -11.09 5.86
CA ASN A 62 -8.42 -11.84 4.65
C ASN A 62 -8.65 -13.36 4.83
N ASN A 63 -9.74 -13.88 4.24
CA ASN A 63 -10.03 -15.31 4.23
C ASN A 63 -9.37 -15.89 2.99
N SER A 64 -8.35 -16.72 3.17
CA SER A 64 -7.55 -17.30 2.08
C SER A 64 -8.39 -18.13 1.10
N LEU A 65 -9.59 -18.54 1.50
CA LEU A 65 -10.54 -19.30 0.67
C LEU A 65 -11.24 -18.44 -0.41
N ASN A 66 -11.21 -17.11 -0.31
CA ASN A 66 -11.93 -16.20 -1.21
C ASN A 66 -11.07 -15.68 -2.38
N GLY A 67 -9.84 -16.16 -2.54
CA GLY A 67 -8.89 -15.67 -3.54
C GLY A 67 -8.18 -14.37 -3.14
N PRO A 68 -7.40 -13.77 -4.06
CA PRO A 68 -6.60 -12.58 -3.76
C PRO A 68 -7.47 -11.34 -3.55
N THR A 69 -7.30 -10.66 -2.41
CA THR A 69 -8.01 -9.41 -2.11
C THR A 69 -7.38 -8.18 -2.80
N VAL A 70 -6.10 -8.26 -3.19
CA VAL A 70 -5.37 -7.18 -3.85
C VAL A 70 -4.57 -7.77 -5.01
N LEU A 71 -4.67 -7.14 -6.19
CA LEU A 71 -3.89 -7.48 -7.38
C LEU A 71 -3.06 -6.26 -7.80
N VAL A 72 -1.76 -6.44 -7.94
CA VAL A 72 -0.85 -5.42 -8.48
C VAL A 72 -0.28 -5.95 -9.78
N LEU A 73 -0.41 -5.16 -10.85
CA LEU A 73 0.08 -5.51 -12.19
C LEU A 73 1.35 -4.70 -12.49
N ALA A 74 2.34 -5.37 -13.06
CA ALA A 74 3.58 -4.77 -13.52
C ALA A 74 3.91 -5.29 -14.94
N PRO A 75 4.52 -4.46 -15.80
CA PRO A 75 4.79 -4.81 -17.19
C PRO A 75 5.95 -5.80 -17.35
N THR A 76 6.84 -5.92 -16.37
CA THR A 76 8.00 -6.83 -16.40
C THR A 76 8.14 -7.60 -15.11
N ARG A 77 8.83 -8.74 -15.18
CA ARG A 77 9.08 -9.61 -14.01
C ARG A 77 9.95 -8.90 -12.97
N GLU A 78 10.96 -8.17 -13.42
CA GLU A 78 11.89 -7.44 -12.55
C GLU A 78 11.17 -6.39 -11.72
N LEU A 79 10.22 -5.65 -12.34
CA LEU A 79 9.43 -4.66 -11.60
C LEU A 79 8.47 -5.34 -10.63
N ALA A 80 7.87 -6.47 -11.00
CA ALA A 80 7.02 -7.25 -10.08
C ALA A 80 7.81 -7.71 -8.85
N THR A 81 9.04 -8.22 -9.04
CA THR A 81 9.93 -8.61 -7.94
C THR A 81 10.27 -7.43 -7.03
N GLN A 82 10.61 -6.27 -7.59
CA GLN A 82 10.89 -5.06 -6.79
C GLN A 82 9.67 -4.63 -5.95
N ILE A 83 8.47 -4.70 -6.52
CA ILE A 83 7.23 -4.41 -5.78
C ILE A 83 7.02 -5.44 -4.66
N GLN A 84 7.25 -6.73 -4.94
CA GLN A 84 7.12 -7.80 -3.96
C GLN A 84 8.10 -7.63 -2.79
N GLU A 85 9.36 -7.28 -3.05
CA GLU A 85 10.33 -6.95 -2.01
C GLU A 85 9.85 -5.79 -1.12
N GLU A 86 9.28 -4.75 -1.74
CA GLU A 86 8.72 -3.62 -1.01
C GLU A 86 7.52 -4.07 -0.15
N VAL A 87 6.67 -4.97 -0.67
CA VAL A 87 5.61 -5.59 0.12
C VAL A 87 6.18 -6.30 1.34
N PHE A 88 7.20 -7.13 1.20
CA PHE A 88 7.78 -7.86 2.34
C PHE A 88 8.41 -6.93 3.39
N LYS A 89 9.00 -5.80 2.97
CA LYS A 89 9.53 -4.80 3.90
C LYS A 89 8.43 -4.19 4.79
N PHE A 90 7.28 -3.84 4.21
CA PHE A 90 6.22 -3.09 4.90
C PHE A 90 5.06 -3.93 5.42
N ALA A 91 4.89 -5.14 4.89
CA ALA A 91 3.87 -6.06 5.32
C ALA A 91 4.31 -6.93 6.50
N ARG A 92 5.47 -6.72 7.14
CA ARG A 92 5.94 -7.58 8.23
C ARG A 92 4.97 -7.67 9.43
N SER A 93 4.15 -6.63 9.64
CA SER A 93 3.08 -6.61 10.66
C SER A 93 1.73 -7.18 10.18
N SER A 94 1.64 -7.53 8.90
CA SER A 94 0.43 -7.90 8.18
C SER A 94 0.67 -9.31 7.63
N ARG A 95 -0.10 -10.33 8.01
CA ARG A 95 0.10 -11.71 7.48
C ARG A 95 -0.29 -11.79 5.99
N VAL A 96 0.51 -11.18 5.12
CA VAL A 96 0.29 -11.05 3.68
C VAL A 96 1.10 -12.14 3.00
N SER A 97 0.42 -12.97 2.21
CA SER A 97 1.04 -13.91 1.29
C SER A 97 1.02 -13.29 -0.11
N CYS A 98 2.17 -13.25 -0.77
CA CYS A 98 2.30 -12.86 -2.17
C CYS A 98 2.75 -14.09 -2.96
N THR A 99 2.06 -14.38 -4.06
CA THR A 99 2.36 -15.50 -4.97
C THR A 99 2.82 -14.95 -6.30
#